data_AF-A0A0N4TYD9-F1
#
_entry.id   AF-A0A0N4TYD9-F1
#
_cell.length_a   1.000
_cell.length_b   1.000
_cell.length_c   1.000
_cell.angle_alpha   90.00
_cell.angle_beta   90.00
_cell.angle_gamma   90.00
#
_symmetry.space_group_name_H-M   'P 1'
#
loop_
_entity.id
_entity.type
_entity.pdbx_description
1 polymer ?
#
loop_
_entity_poly.entity_id
_entity_poly.type
_entity_poly.pdbx_seq_one_letter_code
_entity_poly.pdbx_strand_id
1 'polypeptide(L)'
;MDEHLQVIANLSAAKFRDLSTAAKTTQEILNSKDVTMVTLCGKCLHVLQLALQCKHQKINQAAVDLLQTLIRDERFMNKATTSESDTLMMSTLKSITLLPVIKAPIQCRILTLIVELMCKEERRIIIEIVMEALTLCMQTYGNAEERSVQLACRAAVTQIFSSFCTLPQVNQQI
;
A
#
# COMPACT_ATOMS: atom_id res chain seq x y z
N MET A 1 13.44 -4.60 0.76
CA MET A 1 13.26 -3.17 0.39
C MET A 1 14.31 -2.72 -0.60
N ASP A 2 15.60 -2.77 -0.23
CA ASP A 2 16.74 -2.43 -1.10
C ASP A 2 16.68 -3.12 -2.48
N GLU A 3 16.51 -4.44 -2.49
CA GLU A 3 16.40 -5.23 -3.72
C GLU A 3 15.29 -4.73 -4.67
N HIS A 4 14.10 -4.44 -4.14
CA HIS A 4 12.98 -3.96 -4.96
C HIS A 4 13.24 -2.55 -5.51
N LEU A 5 13.86 -1.67 -4.72
CA LEU A 5 14.26 -0.33 -5.18
C LEU A 5 15.30 -0.43 -6.30
N GLN A 6 16.27 -1.33 -6.17
CA GLN A 6 17.29 -1.59 -7.20
C GLN A 6 16.65 -2.11 -8.50
N VAL A 7 15.73 -3.07 -8.41
CA VAL A 7 15.01 -3.62 -9.57
C VAL A 7 14.21 -2.52 -10.27
N ILE A 8 13.47 -1.70 -9.52
CA ILE A 8 12.71 -0.57 -10.07
C ILE A 8 13.65 0.43 -10.76
N ALA A 9 14.76 0.81 -10.12
CA ALA A 9 15.74 1.74 -10.68
C ALA A 9 16.32 1.25 -12.01
N ASN A 10 16.64 -0.05 -12.10
CA ASN A 10 17.21 -0.66 -13.30
C ASN A 10 16.19 -0.76 -14.44
N LEU A 11 14.95 -1.20 -14.15
CA LEU A 11 13.89 -1.31 -15.15
C LEU A 11 13.43 0.05 -15.69
N SER A 12 13.53 1.11 -14.88
CA SER A 12 13.07 2.45 -15.23
C SER A 12 14.13 3.32 -15.92
N ALA A 13 15.42 3.00 -15.80
CA ALA A 13 16.54 3.85 -16.24
C ALA A 13 16.45 4.35 -17.68
N ALA A 14 15.98 3.52 -18.61
CA ALA A 14 15.95 3.86 -20.03
C ALA A 14 14.78 4.78 -20.43
N LYS A 15 13.63 4.68 -19.75
CA LYS A 15 12.37 5.30 -20.22
C LYS A 15 11.67 6.17 -19.17
N PHE A 16 11.83 5.86 -17.90
CA PHE A 16 11.14 6.49 -16.79
C PHE A 16 12.19 7.12 -15.85
N ARG A 17 12.85 8.18 -16.33
CA ARG A 17 13.99 8.80 -15.63
C ARG A 17 13.63 9.28 -14.23
N ASP A 18 12.47 9.90 -14.05
CA ASP A 18 12.02 10.40 -12.74
C ASP A 18 11.85 9.26 -11.73
N LEU A 19 11.26 8.14 -12.16
CA LEU A 19 11.14 6.94 -11.35
C LEU A 19 12.52 6.33 -11.01
N SER A 20 13.43 6.27 -11.99
CA SER A 20 14.78 5.74 -11.76
C SER A 20 15.55 6.57 -10.75
N THR A 21 15.49 7.90 -10.88
CA THR A 21 16.10 8.83 -9.92
C THR A 21 15.46 8.68 -8.54
N ALA A 22 14.12 8.67 -8.44
CA ALA A 22 13.44 8.51 -7.17
C ALA A 22 13.80 7.19 -6.46
N ALA A 23 13.89 6.08 -7.21
CA ALA A 23 14.26 4.78 -6.69
C ALA A 23 15.71 4.76 -6.17
N LYS A 24 16.66 5.32 -6.94
CA LYS A 24 18.08 5.43 -6.54
C LYS A 24 18.27 6.30 -5.31
N THR A 25 17.64 7.48 -5.29
CA THR A 25 17.71 8.38 -4.12
C THR A 25 17.11 7.72 -2.88
N THR A 26 16.00 6.99 -3.02
CA THR A 26 15.40 6.27 -1.90
C THR A 26 16.31 5.15 -1.39
N GLN A 27 17.03 4.49 -2.30
CA GLN A 27 18.02 3.46 -1.96
C GLN A 27 19.23 4.05 -1.21
N GLU A 28 19.75 5.19 -1.65
CA GLU A 28 20.83 5.91 -0.96
C GLU A 28 20.40 6.31 0.45
N ILE A 29 19.17 6.82 0.59
CA ILE A 29 18.57 7.19 1.88
C ILE A 29 18.42 5.96 2.79
N LEU A 30 17.98 4.82 2.26
CA LEU A 30 17.84 3.57 3.01
C LEU A 30 19.17 3.13 3.64
N ASN A 31 20.29 3.39 2.97
CA ASN A 31 21.64 3.06 3.43
C ASN A 31 22.25 4.13 4.36
N SER A 32 21.58 5.27 4.53
CA SER A 32 22.02 6.32 5.46
C SER A 32 21.60 6.01 6.89
N LYS A 33 22.47 6.33 7.86
CA LYS A 33 22.22 6.09 9.29
C LYS A 33 21.30 7.14 9.94
N ASP A 34 21.10 8.28 9.29
CA ASP A 34 20.42 9.45 9.89
C ASP A 34 18.96 9.63 9.44
N VAL A 35 18.39 8.67 8.68
CA VAL A 35 17.02 8.80 8.19
C VAL A 35 15.99 8.25 9.18
N THR A 36 14.91 9.01 9.40
CA THR A 36 13.74 8.48 10.13
C THR A 36 12.99 7.48 9.26
N MET A 37 12.39 6.47 9.90
CA MET A 37 11.59 5.47 9.18
C MET A 37 10.39 6.10 8.45
N VAL A 38 9.79 7.14 9.02
CA VAL A 38 8.66 7.85 8.38
C VAL A 38 9.09 8.55 7.09
N THR A 39 10.25 9.20 7.08
CA THR A 39 10.80 9.81 5.86
C THR A 39 11.09 8.75 4.80
N LEU A 40 11.73 7.64 5.19
CA LEU A 40 12.00 6.53 4.27
C LEU A 40 10.70 5.94 3.70
N CYS A 41 9.68 5.72 4.52
CA CYS A 41 8.37 5.23 4.08
C CYS A 41 7.74 6.17 3.06
N GLY A 42 7.71 7.48 3.33
CA GLY A 42 7.19 8.48 2.40
C GLY A 42 7.90 8.45 1.04
N LYS A 43 9.23 8.24 1.03
CA LYS A 43 10.00 8.07 -0.21
C LYS A 43 9.65 6.79 -0.95
N CYS A 44 9.51 5.66 -0.25
CA CYS A 44 9.08 4.40 -0.84
C CYS A 44 7.65 4.46 -1.42
N LEU A 45 6.71 5.12 -0.73
CA LEU A 45 5.35 5.35 -1.22
C LEU A 45 5.32 6.25 -2.46
N HIS A 46 6.21 7.24 -2.54
CA HIS A 46 6.37 8.05 -3.74
C HIS A 46 6.91 7.23 -4.93
N VAL A 47 7.91 6.38 -4.71
CA VAL A 47 8.42 5.45 -5.73
C VAL A 47 7.30 4.52 -6.21
N LEU A 48 6.49 3.99 -5.29
CA LEU A 48 5.33 3.15 -5.60
C LEU A 48 4.34 3.89 -6.52
N GLN A 49 3.96 5.13 -6.20
CA GLN A 49 3.05 5.93 -7.04
C GLN A 49 3.56 6.09 -8.47
N LEU A 50 4.82 6.50 -8.63
CA LEU A 50 5.45 6.66 -9.94
C LEU A 50 5.56 5.33 -10.69
N ALA A 51 5.85 4.24 -9.98
CA ALA A 51 5.96 2.92 -10.57
C ALA A 51 4.61 2.44 -11.10
N LEU A 52 3.52 2.60 -10.35
CA LEU A 52 2.18 2.17 -10.78
C LEU A 52 1.63 2.96 -11.98
N GLN A 53 2.11 4.20 -12.18
CA GLN A 53 1.82 5.00 -13.39
C GLN A 53 2.52 4.44 -14.63
N CYS A 54 3.62 3.72 -14.45
CA CYS A 54 4.28 3.06 -15.55
C CYS A 54 3.36 1.93 -16.02
N LYS A 55 2.89 1.98 -17.27
CA LYS A 55 2.14 0.88 -17.90
C LYS A 55 3.07 -0.31 -18.24
N HIS A 56 3.94 -0.69 -17.29
CA HIS A 56 5.01 -1.65 -17.45
C HIS A 56 4.93 -2.73 -16.36
N GLN A 57 4.52 -3.94 -16.77
CA GLN A 57 4.16 -5.01 -15.85
C GLN A 57 5.25 -5.38 -14.84
N LYS A 58 6.52 -5.49 -15.27
CA LYS A 58 7.62 -5.83 -14.35
C LYS A 58 7.91 -4.73 -13.33
N ILE A 59 7.68 -3.46 -13.68
CA ILE A 59 7.86 -2.34 -12.76
C ILE A 59 6.74 -2.38 -11.71
N ASN A 60 5.49 -2.57 -12.15
CA ASN A 60 4.35 -2.65 -11.24
C ASN A 60 4.47 -3.85 -10.30
N GLN A 61 4.97 -4.99 -10.79
CA GLN A 61 5.24 -6.16 -9.97
C GLN A 61 6.24 -5.83 -8.84
N ALA A 62 7.40 -5.27 -9.19
CA ALA A 62 8.41 -4.88 -8.21
C ALA A 62 7.91 -3.81 -7.22
N ALA A 63 7.05 -2.90 -7.68
CA ALA A 63 6.42 -1.88 -6.84
C ALA A 63 5.46 -2.51 -5.81
N VAL A 64 4.67 -3.51 -6.21
CA VAL A 64 3.81 -4.23 -5.27
C VAL A 64 4.62 -5.08 -4.29
N ASP A 65 5.77 -5.62 -4.71
CA ASP A 65 6.69 -6.33 -3.80
C ASP A 65 7.31 -5.37 -2.76
N LEU A 66 7.65 -4.14 -3.18
CA LEU A 66 8.04 -3.05 -2.29
C LEU A 66 6.93 -2.71 -1.30
N LEU A 67 5.69 -2.54 -1.77
CA LEU A 67 4.52 -2.26 -0.92
C LEU A 67 4.29 -3.37 0.11
N GLN A 68 4.38 -4.63 -0.29
CA GLN A 68 4.26 -5.76 0.61
C GLN A 68 5.33 -5.73 1.71
N THR A 69 6.57 -5.41 1.35
CA THR A 69 7.66 -5.25 2.32
C THR A 69 7.35 -4.14 3.33
N LEU A 70 6.81 -3.00 2.88
CA LEU A 70 6.44 -1.89 3.75
C LEU A 70 5.31 -2.27 4.73
N ILE A 71 4.26 -2.94 4.25
CA ILE A 71 3.12 -3.33 5.09
C ILE A 71 3.53 -4.31 6.19
N ARG A 72 4.50 -5.20 5.89
CA ARG A 72 4.97 -6.25 6.80
C ARG A 72 6.04 -5.80 7.79
N ASP A 73 6.67 -4.65 7.55
CA ASP A 73 7.69 -4.15 8.45
C ASP A 73 7.02 -3.40 9.61
N GLU A 74 7.07 -4.03 10.79
CA GLU A 74 6.45 -3.56 12.05
C GLU A 74 6.91 -2.16 12.46
N ARG A 75 8.06 -1.70 11.95
CA ARG A 75 8.57 -0.35 12.22
C ARG A 75 7.75 0.73 11.49
N PHE A 76 7.12 0.39 10.36
CA PHE A 76 6.20 1.30 9.66
C PHE A 76 4.78 1.14 10.14
N MET A 77 4.37 -0.11 10.36
CA MET A 77 2.99 -0.47 10.64
C MET A 77 2.88 -0.91 12.09
N ASN A 78 3.20 0.00 13.01
CA ASN A 78 3.16 -0.24 14.45
C ASN A 78 1.74 -0.71 14.87
N LYS A 79 1.68 -1.52 15.93
CA LYS A 79 0.43 -1.97 16.54
C LYS A 79 -0.26 -0.85 17.33
N ALA A 80 0.51 0.10 17.85
CA ALA A 80 -0.03 1.24 18.58
C ALA A 80 -0.65 2.26 17.60
N THR A 81 -1.94 2.52 17.74
CA THR A 81 -2.67 3.58 17.01
C THR A 81 -2.17 4.96 17.48
N THR A 82 -1.04 5.39 16.93
CA THR A 82 -0.55 6.77 17.04
C THR A 82 -1.03 7.56 15.83
N SER A 83 -1.14 8.89 15.95
CA SER A 83 -1.49 9.76 14.82
C SER A 83 -0.54 9.58 13.62
N GLU A 84 0.72 9.23 13.88
CA GLU A 84 1.72 8.91 12.87
C GLU A 84 1.39 7.61 12.12
N SER A 85 1.00 6.55 12.83
CA SER A 85 0.56 5.28 12.22
C SER A 85 -0.66 5.48 11.33
N ASP A 86 -1.66 6.23 11.81
CA ASP A 86 -2.85 6.55 11.02
C ASP A 86 -2.51 7.34 9.74
N THR A 87 -1.58 8.30 9.86
CA THR A 87 -1.08 9.08 8.73
C THR A 87 -0.36 8.19 7.71
N LEU A 88 0.44 7.22 8.16
CA LEU A 88 1.15 6.28 7.29
C LEU A 88 0.19 5.32 6.57
N MET A 89 -0.83 4.81 7.27
CA MET A 89 -1.87 3.98 6.67
C MET A 89 -2.64 4.74 5.60
N MET A 90 -3.07 5.97 5.91
CA MET A 90 -3.74 6.85 4.94
C MET A 90 -2.83 7.13 3.74
N SER A 91 -1.57 7.47 3.97
CA SER A 91 -0.59 7.72 2.91
C SER A 91 -0.38 6.49 2.02
N THR A 92 -0.39 5.29 2.62
CA THR A 92 -0.30 4.02 1.89
C THR A 92 -1.50 3.85 0.97
N LEU A 93 -2.72 4.07 1.44
CA LEU A 93 -3.92 4.01 0.58
C LEU A 93 -3.88 5.07 -0.53
N LYS A 94 -3.45 6.29 -0.22
CA LYS A 94 -3.28 7.37 -1.21
C LYS A 94 -2.17 7.10 -2.22
N SER A 95 -1.23 6.20 -1.92
CA SER A 95 -0.17 5.80 -2.85
C SER A 95 -0.62 4.81 -3.94
N ILE A 96 -1.76 4.14 -3.72
CA ILE A 96 -2.30 3.09 -4.61
C ILE A 96 -3.62 3.50 -5.28
N THR A 97 -3.89 4.80 -5.42
CA THR A 97 -5.13 5.34 -6.02
C THR A 97 -5.35 4.92 -7.49
N LEU A 98 -4.28 4.50 -8.19
CA LEU A 98 -4.37 3.95 -9.54
C LEU A 98 -4.90 2.51 -9.60
N LEU A 99 -5.12 1.86 -8.44
CA LEU A 99 -5.64 0.50 -8.37
C LEU A 99 -6.81 0.22 -9.34
N PRO A 100 -7.83 1.08 -9.51
CA PRO A 100 -8.97 0.77 -10.38
C PRO A 100 -8.63 0.60 -11.87
N VAL A 101 -7.51 1.17 -12.33
CA VAL A 101 -7.16 1.23 -13.77
C VAL A 101 -5.90 0.45 -14.13
N ILE A 102 -5.28 -0.23 -13.16
CA ILE A 102 -4.12 -1.09 -13.40
C ILE A 102 -4.58 -2.49 -13.85
N LYS A 103 -3.70 -3.26 -14.47
CA LYS A 103 -3.99 -4.63 -14.93
C LYS A 103 -4.40 -5.57 -13.77
N ALA A 104 -5.38 -6.43 -14.04
CA ALA A 104 -6.00 -7.34 -13.08
C ALA A 104 -5.04 -8.14 -12.17
N PRO A 105 -3.92 -8.73 -12.65
CA PRO A 105 -3.02 -9.46 -11.75
C PRO A 105 -2.44 -8.58 -10.65
N ILE A 106 -2.13 -7.32 -10.98
CA ILE A 106 -1.63 -6.35 -10.01
C ILE A 106 -2.76 -5.85 -9.11
N GLN A 107 -3.99 -5.68 -9.65
CA GLN A 107 -5.15 -5.29 -8.86
C GLN A 107 -5.43 -6.29 -7.74
N CYS A 108 -5.53 -7.58 -8.08
CA CYS A 108 -5.76 -8.65 -7.12
C CYS A 108 -4.71 -8.67 -6.02
N ARG A 109 -3.42 -8.51 -6.37
CA ARG A 109 -2.33 -8.46 -5.37
C ARG A 109 -2.44 -7.27 -4.44
N ILE A 110 -2.73 -6.07 -4.97
CA ILE A 110 -2.91 -4.87 -4.14
C ILE A 110 -4.14 -5.03 -3.23
N LEU A 111 -5.25 -5.59 -3.71
CA LEU A 111 -6.44 -5.86 -2.89
C LEU A 111 -6.12 -6.79 -1.71
N THR A 112 -5.31 -7.84 -1.94
CA THR A 112 -4.82 -8.70 -0.85
C THR A 112 -4.00 -7.91 0.17
N LEU A 113 -3.13 -7.00 -0.29
CA LEU A 113 -2.33 -6.17 0.60
C LEU A 113 -3.16 -5.14 1.37
N ILE A 114 -4.24 -4.60 0.78
CA ILE A 114 -5.20 -3.76 1.51
C ILE A 114 -5.85 -4.57 2.63
N VAL A 115 -6.26 -5.82 2.38
CA VAL A 115 -6.80 -6.68 3.45
C VAL A 115 -5.76 -6.90 4.54
N GLU A 116 -4.51 -7.23 4.18
CA GLU A 116 -3.41 -7.42 5.14
C GLU A 116 -3.16 -6.14 5.98
N LEU A 117 -3.23 -4.97 5.35
CA LEU A 117 -3.12 -3.67 5.99
C LEU A 117 -4.24 -3.41 7.01
N MET A 118 -5.47 -3.77 6.65
CA MET A 118 -6.69 -3.40 7.38
C MET A 118 -7.13 -4.45 8.41
N CYS A 119 -6.75 -5.71 8.24
CA CYS A 119 -7.19 -6.81 9.09
C CYS A 119 -6.09 -7.33 10.03
N LYS A 120 -5.01 -6.56 10.21
CA LYS A 120 -3.91 -6.94 11.11
C LYS A 120 -4.42 -7.02 12.56
N GLU A 121 -4.20 -8.16 13.21
CA GLU A 121 -4.66 -8.43 14.57
C GLU A 121 -4.18 -7.35 15.56
N GLU A 122 -5.02 -7.05 16.56
CA GLU A 122 -4.73 -6.11 17.67
C GLU A 122 -4.61 -4.61 17.30
N ARG A 123 -4.67 -4.24 16.01
CA ARG A 123 -4.65 -2.82 15.62
C ARG A 123 -6.05 -2.21 15.65
N ARG A 124 -6.19 -1.08 16.37
CA ARG A 124 -7.37 -0.22 16.20
C ARG A 124 -7.16 0.69 15.00
N ILE A 125 -8.10 0.68 14.06
CA ILE A 125 -8.08 1.51 12.86
C ILE A 125 -9.27 2.45 12.94
N ILE A 126 -9.03 3.75 12.72
CA ILE A 126 -10.10 4.75 12.70
C ILE A 126 -11.01 4.59 11.48
N ILE A 127 -12.28 4.97 11.63
CA ILE A 127 -13.30 4.76 10.60
C ILE A 127 -12.95 5.44 9.28
N GLU A 128 -12.27 6.59 9.32
CA GLU A 128 -11.84 7.35 8.15
C GLU A 128 -10.92 6.53 7.25
N ILE A 129 -9.97 5.79 7.82
CA ILE A 129 -9.05 4.93 7.07
C ILE A 129 -9.80 3.72 6.49
N VAL A 130 -10.75 3.16 7.26
CA VAL A 130 -11.60 2.06 6.78
C VAL A 130 -12.43 2.51 5.58
N MET A 131 -13.06 3.67 5.66
CA MET A 131 -13.87 4.21 4.58
C MET A 131 -13.04 4.52 3.33
N GLU A 132 -11.81 5.00 3.49
CA GLU A 132 -10.88 5.18 2.36
C GLU A 132 -10.57 3.85 1.67
N ALA A 133 -10.23 2.80 2.44
CA ALA A 133 -9.94 1.47 1.89
C ALA A 133 -11.15 0.86 1.17
N LEU A 134 -12.35 0.96 1.78
CA LEU A 134 -13.59 0.47 1.18
C LEU A 134 -13.94 1.23 -0.10
N THR A 135 -13.76 2.55 -0.11
CA THR A 135 -13.99 3.39 -1.29
C THR A 135 -13.10 2.95 -2.45
N LEU A 136 -11.81 2.74 -2.19
CA LEU A 136 -10.88 2.26 -3.21
C LEU A 136 -11.25 0.87 -3.73
N CYS A 137 -11.68 -0.05 -2.86
CA CYS A 137 -12.16 -1.38 -3.26
C CYS A 137 -13.43 -1.29 -4.12
N MET A 138 -14.39 -0.43 -3.76
CA MET A 138 -15.64 -0.23 -4.52
C MET A 138 -15.38 0.41 -5.89
N GLN A 139 -14.50 1.41 -5.96
CA GLN A 139 -14.07 2.00 -7.24
C GLN A 139 -13.40 0.96 -8.13
N THR A 140 -12.53 0.12 -7.56
CA THR A 140 -11.87 -0.97 -8.30
C THR A 140 -12.88 -1.99 -8.79
N TYR A 141 -13.87 -2.35 -7.97
CA TYR A 141 -14.97 -3.25 -8.38
C TYR A 141 -15.76 -2.68 -9.57
N GLY A 142 -16.11 -1.38 -9.51
CA GLY A 142 -16.86 -0.72 -10.58
C GLY A 142 -16.12 -0.62 -11.92
N ASN A 143 -14.78 -0.62 -11.89
CA ASN A 143 -13.92 -0.59 -13.08
C ASN A 143 -13.43 -1.98 -13.51
N ALA A 144 -13.77 -3.04 -12.77
CA ALA A 144 -13.23 -4.37 -13.01
C ALA A 144 -13.84 -5.01 -14.27
N GLU A 145 -13.00 -5.22 -15.28
CA GLU A 145 -13.34 -6.00 -16.49
C GLU A 145 -13.30 -7.52 -16.20
N GLU A 146 -12.39 -7.95 -15.32
CA GLU A 146 -12.20 -9.36 -14.99
C GLU A 146 -12.97 -9.78 -13.73
N ARG A 147 -13.63 -10.95 -13.81
CA ARG A 147 -14.33 -11.56 -12.67
C ARG A 147 -13.41 -11.83 -11.48
N SER A 148 -12.13 -12.12 -11.73
CA SER A 148 -11.12 -12.33 -10.70
C SER A 148 -11.00 -11.10 -9.78
N VAL A 149 -10.95 -9.90 -10.36
CA VAL A 149 -10.85 -8.62 -9.65
C VAL A 149 -12.15 -8.34 -8.90
N GLN A 150 -13.31 -8.58 -9.52
CA GLN A 150 -14.61 -8.42 -8.86
C GLN A 150 -14.73 -9.29 -7.61
N LEU A 151 -14.30 -10.56 -7.69
CA LEU A 151 -14.30 -11.48 -6.54
C LEU A 151 -13.30 -11.03 -5.48
N ALA A 152 -12.11 -10.59 -5.86
CA ALA A 152 -11.10 -10.06 -4.93
C ALA A 152 -11.62 -8.82 -4.19
N CYS A 153 -12.28 -7.88 -4.88
CA CYS A 153 -12.90 -6.71 -4.24
C CYS A 153 -14.00 -7.10 -3.25
N ARG A 154 -14.90 -8.03 -3.63
CA ARG A 154 -15.95 -8.52 -2.70
C ARG A 154 -15.34 -9.14 -1.46
N ALA A 155 -14.34 -10.01 -1.63
CA ALA A 155 -13.63 -10.64 -0.52
C ALA A 155 -12.93 -9.60 0.36
N ALA A 156 -12.30 -8.57 -0.24
CA ALA A 156 -11.63 -7.51 0.50
C ALA A 156 -12.63 -6.66 1.31
N VAL A 157 -13.71 -6.20 0.69
CA VAL A 157 -14.76 -5.44 1.37
C VAL A 157 -15.34 -6.23 2.55
N THR A 158 -15.68 -7.51 2.34
CA THR A 158 -16.21 -8.36 3.41
C THR A 158 -15.22 -8.51 4.55
N GLN A 159 -13.95 -8.82 4.26
CA GLN A 159 -12.93 -9.01 5.30
C GLN A 159 -12.66 -7.73 6.09
N ILE A 160 -12.49 -6.60 5.40
CA ILE A 160 -12.24 -5.30 6.04
C ILE A 160 -13.42 -4.92 6.94
N PHE A 161 -14.64 -5.01 6.42
CA PHE A 161 -15.84 -4.64 7.17
C PHE A 161 -16.07 -5.57 8.36
N SER A 162 -15.99 -6.89 8.17
CA SER A 162 -16.13 -7.86 9.27
C SER A 162 -15.06 -7.65 10.33
N SER A 163 -13.80 -7.49 9.94
CA SER A 163 -12.70 -7.22 10.87
C SER A 163 -12.99 -5.97 11.71
N PHE A 164 -13.36 -4.86 11.07
CA PHE A 164 -13.70 -3.62 11.76
C PHE A 164 -14.87 -3.76 12.74
N CYS A 165 -15.95 -4.45 12.34
CA CYS A 165 -17.13 -4.65 13.20
C CYS A 165 -16.91 -5.66 14.34
N THR A 166 -15.97 -6.60 14.20
CA THR A 166 -15.68 -7.63 15.23
C THR A 166 -14.67 -7.19 16.27
N LEU A 167 -13.94 -6.09 16.05
CA LEU A 167 -13.05 -5.54 17.06
C LEU A 167 -13.88 -5.13 18.29
N PRO A 168 -13.57 -5.67 19.49
CA PRO A 168 -14.33 -5.32 20.68
C PRO A 168 -14.24 -3.82 20.90
N GLN A 169 -15.39 -3.15 20.86
CA GLN A 169 -15.57 -1.83 21.43
C GLN A 169 -15.31 -1.99 22.93
N VAL A 170 -14.04 -1.91 23.36
CA VAL A 170 -13.72 -1.86 24.79
C VAL A 170 -14.36 -0.58 25.31
N ASN A 171 -15.50 -0.76 25.95
CA ASN A 171 -16.27 0.15 26.78
C ASN A 171 -15.69 1.56 26.88
N GLN A 172 -16.44 2.53 26.35
CA GLN A 172 -16.52 3.84 26.98
C GLN A 172 -16.85 3.60 28.46
N GLN A 173 -15.84 3.58 29.32
CA GLN A 173 -16.02 3.70 30.76
C GLN A 173 -16.43 5.14 31.02
N ILE A 174 -17.74 5.35 31.13
CA ILE A 174 -18.37 6.46 31.85
C ILE A 174 -18.28 6.13 33.34
#